data_AF-A0A960FDD2-F1
#
_entry.id   AF-A0A960FDD2-F1
#
_cell.length_a   1.000
_cell.length_b   1.000
_cell.length_c   1.000
_cell.angle_alpha   90.00
_cell.angle_beta   90.00
_cell.angle_gamma   90.00
#
_symmetry.space_group_name_H-M   'P 1'
#
loop_
_entity.id
_entity.type
_entity.pdbx_description
1 polymer ?
#
loop_
_entity_poly.entity_id
_entity_poly.type
_entity_poly.pdbx_seq_one_letter_code
_entity_poly.pdbx_strand_id
1 'polypeptide(L)'
;MALLALIVVGAGCGSDHAPAGSDLLSPASVVSESAAPLGADSDSGPTTDGTVNTGEPSDATAGTSATDGSGQTATGAEPLPPLPDPAPALACDGSTVLCVDASAGDGGGGTADVPLVSIREAIALAGPGATIQVAAGTYAEPIVLDGVSDLSIVGGFVAGGDFTARDAQTDDTVLQGTGDASVVSITGSSGILVEGFRITGGGGSTDTYSWFGGGVHVDAGSSDVAIVGNRIHANAVDHGDDPTSTFGGGVATYGTDVTIVGNVIEANGAGRGSGIAAIGGSTTIQRNVVRDNVSVGDHGGGIYAAGDVRILDNRIEGNRVGVALGYGWGGGIIVFGDDTTATLQGNVVTGNLAVGAGSGVFVDDGADATLVDEIYAANLCTTDGGTQMLVDTGGATTTVAELRNVTITATDCPEAGNGGAVLIAASDPAATPCSVSITSSILWGNRADDVQVSGCELTITDSVVEQPLDAAIDGGGNLGVDPMFVDPASFDFTLDPASPALGRGASGTTP
;
A
#
# COMPACT_ATOMS: atom_id res chain seq x y z
N MET A 1 42.78 17.97 -7.53
CA MET A 1 43.78 17.36 -6.64
C MET A 1 43.21 17.46 -5.23
N ALA A 2 42.98 16.31 -4.60
CA ALA A 2 42.41 16.08 -3.25
C ALA A 2 40.91 16.38 -3.03
N LEU A 3 40.14 15.29 -3.08
CA LEU A 3 38.78 15.05 -2.60
C LEU A 3 38.84 14.80 -1.08
N LEU A 4 37.92 15.38 -0.29
CA LEU A 4 37.82 15.16 1.15
C LEU A 4 36.64 14.23 1.41
N ALA A 5 36.92 12.97 1.76
CA ALA A 5 35.95 12.00 2.24
C ALA A 5 35.79 12.17 3.77
N LEU A 6 34.55 12.26 4.24
CA LEU A 6 34.24 12.21 5.67
C LEU A 6 33.68 10.80 5.97
N ILE A 7 34.51 9.98 6.60
CA ILE A 7 34.16 8.67 7.15
C ILE A 7 33.83 8.89 8.63
N VAL A 8 32.65 8.47 9.08
CA VAL A 8 32.33 8.33 10.50
C VAL A 8 32.36 6.84 10.85
N VAL A 9 33.33 6.47 11.69
CA VAL A 9 33.48 5.12 12.27
C VAL A 9 32.79 5.12 13.63
N GLY A 10 31.82 4.22 13.83
CA GLY A 10 31.21 3.91 15.13
C GLY A 10 31.70 2.56 15.67
N ALA A 11 32.00 2.50 16.96
CA ALA A 11 32.81 1.49 17.64
C ALA A 11 32.08 0.18 17.99
N GLY A 12 32.84 -0.92 18.07
CA GLY A 12 32.36 -2.23 18.51
C GLY A 12 32.40 -2.48 20.02
N CYS A 13 31.58 -3.44 20.45
CA CYS A 13 31.68 -4.32 21.62
C CYS A 13 31.02 -5.63 21.19
N GLY A 14 31.46 -6.86 21.48
CA GLY A 14 32.21 -7.40 22.59
C GLY A 14 31.55 -8.75 22.90
N SER A 15 32.24 -9.85 22.61
CA SER A 15 31.79 -11.24 22.70
C SER A 15 31.51 -11.71 24.13
N ASP A 16 30.54 -12.62 24.33
CA ASP A 16 30.61 -13.67 25.36
C ASP A 16 29.82 -14.94 24.99
N HIS A 17 30.36 -16.09 25.41
CA HIS A 17 30.05 -17.47 25.00
C HIS A 17 29.13 -18.23 25.99
N ALA A 18 28.12 -18.93 25.43
CA ALA A 18 27.65 -20.32 25.71
C ALA A 18 27.02 -20.71 27.09
N PRO A 19 26.33 -21.87 27.27
CA PRO A 19 26.09 -23.01 26.35
C PRO A 19 24.65 -23.61 26.30
N ALA A 20 24.51 -24.65 25.46
CA ALA A 20 23.30 -25.40 25.06
C ALA A 20 22.61 -26.29 26.13
N GLY A 21 21.32 -26.62 25.88
CA GLY A 21 20.55 -27.66 26.57
C GLY A 21 19.19 -28.01 25.93
N SER A 22 19.16 -29.17 25.26
CA SER A 22 18.09 -30.13 24.87
C SER A 22 16.57 -29.90 25.12
N ASP A 23 15.81 -30.31 24.08
CA ASP A 23 14.59 -31.15 24.04
C ASP A 23 13.15 -30.57 24.18
N LEU A 24 12.40 -30.76 23.07
CA LEU A 24 10.98 -31.19 22.90
C LEU A 24 9.79 -30.17 22.89
N LEU A 25 9.14 -30.10 21.71
CA LEU A 25 7.69 -29.96 21.38
C LEU A 25 7.09 -28.64 20.81
N SER A 26 6.59 -28.77 19.57
CA SER A 26 5.37 -28.20 18.95
C SER A 26 5.38 -26.78 18.33
N PRO A 27 4.56 -26.52 17.28
CA PRO A 27 4.64 -25.33 16.46
C PRO A 27 3.68 -24.25 16.99
N ALA A 28 4.23 -23.23 17.66
CA ALA A 28 3.54 -21.98 17.96
C ALA A 28 4.57 -20.94 18.40
N SER A 29 5.07 -20.13 17.47
CA SER A 29 5.76 -18.87 17.79
C SER A 29 5.89 -17.98 16.55
N VAL A 30 4.77 -17.44 16.08
CA VAL A 30 4.77 -16.18 15.36
C VAL A 30 3.78 -15.32 16.11
N VAL A 31 4.29 -14.52 17.05
CA VAL A 31 3.81 -13.22 17.57
C VAL A 31 4.57 -13.00 18.89
N SER A 32 5.71 -12.31 18.82
CA SER A 32 6.12 -11.35 19.86
C SER A 32 7.40 -10.63 19.40
N GLU A 33 7.25 -9.46 18.81
CA GLU A 33 8.24 -8.41 19.07
C GLU A 33 7.53 -7.31 19.84
N SER A 34 7.84 -7.28 21.13
CA SER A 34 7.55 -6.19 22.02
C SER A 34 8.31 -4.97 21.55
N ALA A 35 7.61 -3.86 21.36
CA ALA A 35 8.18 -2.53 21.32
C ALA A 35 9.13 -2.33 22.52
N ALA A 36 10.43 -2.29 22.24
CA ALA A 36 11.40 -1.64 23.11
C ALA A 36 11.67 -0.24 22.51
N PRO A 37 11.55 0.84 23.29
CA PRO A 37 11.67 2.19 22.77
C PRO A 37 13.14 2.46 22.41
N LEU A 38 13.40 2.81 21.16
CA LEU A 38 14.69 3.37 20.80
C LEU A 38 14.80 4.76 21.44
N GLY A 39 15.86 4.90 22.24
CA GLY A 39 16.09 6.03 23.12
C GLY A 39 16.25 7.33 22.36
N ALA A 40 15.67 8.39 22.94
CA ALA A 40 16.04 9.75 22.68
C ALA A 40 17.56 9.92 22.84
N ASP A 41 18.25 10.29 21.77
CA ASP A 41 19.60 10.84 21.91
C ASP A 41 19.49 12.33 22.21
N SER A 42 19.74 12.65 23.48
CA SER A 42 19.89 14.01 23.96
C SER A 42 21.35 14.41 23.83
N ASP A 43 21.66 15.35 22.94
CA ASP A 43 22.75 16.28 23.22
C ASP A 43 22.38 17.74 22.95
N SER A 44 22.78 18.52 23.95
CA SER A 44 22.53 19.90 24.27
C SER A 44 23.14 20.90 23.28
N GLY A 45 22.39 21.97 22.99
CA GLY A 45 22.82 23.05 22.10
C GLY A 45 23.91 23.96 22.68
N PRO A 46 24.09 25.15 22.08
CA PRO A 46 24.29 26.34 22.89
C PRO A 46 23.21 27.40 22.62
N THR A 47 22.94 28.10 23.72
CA THR A 47 21.97 29.17 23.94
C THR A 47 22.15 30.37 23.01
N THR A 48 21.04 31.04 22.66
CA THR A 48 20.87 32.48 22.90
C THR A 48 19.39 32.88 22.99
N ASP A 49 19.10 33.47 24.15
CA ASP A 49 18.02 34.39 24.59
C ASP A 49 17.04 34.98 23.56
N GLY A 50 15.76 35.08 23.95
CA GLY A 50 14.76 35.82 23.16
C GLY A 50 13.28 35.69 23.51
N THR A 51 12.91 35.72 24.80
CA THR A 51 11.59 36.16 25.34
C THR A 51 10.28 35.47 24.92
N VAL A 52 9.65 34.89 25.95
CA VAL A 52 8.26 34.46 26.16
C VAL A 52 7.19 35.40 25.58
N ASN A 53 6.17 34.84 24.94
CA ASN A 53 4.80 35.31 25.12
C ASN A 53 3.82 34.14 25.19
N THR A 54 3.19 34.01 26.35
CA THR A 54 2.14 33.05 26.69
C THR A 54 0.80 33.52 26.15
N GLY A 55 0.12 32.66 25.40
CA GLY A 55 -1.29 32.86 25.06
C GLY A 55 -1.89 31.56 24.54
N GLU A 56 -2.49 30.78 25.42
CA GLU A 56 -3.62 29.95 25.00
C GLU A 56 -4.78 30.85 24.56
N PRO A 57 -5.61 30.39 23.62
CA PRO A 57 -6.92 29.91 24.07
C PRO A 57 -7.46 28.67 23.33
N SER A 58 -8.07 27.80 24.13
CA SER A 58 -9.35 27.08 23.97
C SER A 58 -10.17 27.21 22.67
N ASP A 59 -10.65 26.04 22.23
CA ASP A 59 -11.99 25.71 21.71
C ASP A 59 -12.46 26.35 20.38
N ALA A 60 -12.66 25.52 19.33
CA ALA A 60 -13.82 25.55 18.41
C ALA A 60 -13.63 24.68 17.13
N THR A 61 -14.56 23.72 16.98
CA THR A 61 -15.37 23.41 15.79
C THR A 61 -14.74 23.18 14.40
N ALA A 62 -15.08 21.99 13.86
CA ALA A 62 -15.66 21.74 12.54
C ALA A 62 -15.32 22.70 11.37
N GLY A 63 -14.63 22.14 10.39
CA GLY A 63 -14.86 22.42 8.96
C GLY A 63 -14.15 23.64 8.39
N THR A 64 -12.97 23.43 7.83
CA THR A 64 -12.57 24.10 6.58
C THR A 64 -11.65 23.21 5.77
N SER A 65 -12.07 22.97 4.53
CA SER A 65 -11.25 22.53 3.40
C SER A 65 -9.92 23.31 3.38
N ALA A 66 -8.81 22.59 3.55
CA ALA A 66 -7.48 23.09 3.21
C ALA A 66 -7.19 22.64 1.78
N THR A 67 -7.18 23.58 0.85
CA THR A 67 -6.60 23.40 -0.48
C THR A 67 -5.07 23.43 -0.33
N ASP A 68 -4.42 22.29 -0.47
CA ASP A 68 -3.02 22.24 -0.90
C ASP A 68 -2.95 22.31 -2.43
N GLY A 69 -1.78 22.62 -2.97
CA GLY A 69 -1.55 22.91 -4.39
C GLY A 69 -1.72 21.74 -5.36
N SER A 70 -2.44 20.67 -4.99
CA SER A 70 -2.75 19.52 -5.86
C SER A 70 -3.98 19.71 -6.75
N GLY A 71 -4.81 20.74 -6.52
CA GLY A 71 -5.92 21.06 -7.43
C GLY A 71 -6.96 19.96 -7.64
N GLN A 72 -7.03 18.95 -6.77
CA GLN A 72 -8.08 17.93 -6.81
C GLN A 72 -8.79 17.85 -5.47
N THR A 73 -9.99 18.45 -5.45
CA THR A 73 -11.01 18.13 -4.45
C THR A 73 -11.35 16.65 -4.57
N ALA A 74 -11.28 15.88 -3.48
CA ALA A 74 -11.87 14.54 -3.41
C ALA A 74 -13.39 14.65 -3.64
N THR A 75 -13.81 14.58 -4.89
CA THR A 75 -15.22 14.59 -5.27
C THR A 75 -15.73 13.16 -5.16
N GLY A 76 -16.58 12.92 -4.16
CA GLY A 76 -17.35 11.67 -3.99
C GLY A 76 -18.42 11.46 -5.06
N ALA A 77 -18.09 11.67 -6.34
CA ALA A 77 -18.99 11.60 -7.49
C ALA A 77 -18.49 10.69 -8.62
N GLU A 78 -17.26 10.17 -8.55
CA GLU A 78 -16.80 9.18 -9.53
C GLU A 78 -17.53 7.83 -9.34
N PRO A 79 -17.99 7.16 -10.41
CA PRO A 79 -18.59 5.82 -10.33
C PRO A 79 -17.64 4.81 -9.68
N LEU A 80 -18.17 3.71 -9.13
CA LEU A 80 -17.35 2.56 -8.77
C LEU A 80 -16.60 2.04 -10.01
N PRO A 81 -15.42 1.41 -9.83
CA PRO A 81 -14.77 0.70 -10.92
C PRO A 81 -15.70 -0.41 -11.45
N PRO A 82 -15.70 -0.68 -12.77
CA PRO A 82 -16.48 -1.77 -13.32
C PRO A 82 -15.99 -3.12 -12.77
N LEU A 83 -16.94 -3.93 -12.30
CA LEU A 83 -16.66 -5.25 -11.72
C LEU A 83 -16.25 -6.23 -12.84
N PRO A 84 -15.10 -6.92 -12.72
CA PRO A 84 -14.62 -7.86 -13.74
C PRO A 84 -15.51 -9.12 -13.86
N ASP A 85 -16.24 -9.48 -12.79
CA ASP A 85 -17.28 -10.52 -12.78
C ASP A 85 -18.21 -10.28 -11.56
N PRO A 86 -19.20 -9.38 -11.67
CA PRO A 86 -20.05 -9.03 -10.53
C PRO A 86 -20.85 -10.23 -10.04
N ALA A 87 -20.93 -10.43 -8.72
CA ALA A 87 -21.87 -11.38 -8.14
C ALA A 87 -23.30 -11.12 -8.70
N PRO A 88 -24.00 -12.18 -9.16
CA PRO A 88 -25.30 -12.02 -9.81
C PRO A 88 -26.39 -11.67 -8.80
N ALA A 89 -27.47 -11.07 -9.28
CA ALA A 89 -28.70 -10.98 -8.51
C ALA A 89 -29.33 -12.38 -8.35
N LEU A 90 -29.60 -12.75 -7.10
CA LEU A 90 -30.19 -14.02 -6.69
C LEU A 90 -31.58 -13.78 -6.08
N ALA A 91 -32.45 -14.79 -6.17
CA ALA A 91 -33.76 -14.72 -5.57
C ALA A 91 -33.66 -14.80 -4.05
N CYS A 92 -34.11 -13.75 -3.35
CA CYS A 92 -34.15 -13.67 -1.89
C CYS A 92 -35.12 -14.70 -1.29
N ASP A 93 -34.61 -15.79 -0.75
CA ASP A 93 -35.41 -16.86 -0.14
C ASP A 93 -35.52 -16.75 1.39
N GLY A 94 -34.80 -15.81 2.01
CA GLY A 94 -34.80 -15.59 3.46
C GLY A 94 -33.99 -16.65 4.24
N SER A 95 -33.18 -17.46 3.56
CA SER A 95 -32.39 -18.53 4.19
C SER A 95 -30.98 -18.67 3.60
N THR A 96 -30.85 -18.93 2.31
CA THR A 96 -29.56 -19.00 1.60
C THR A 96 -29.24 -17.69 0.90
N VAL A 97 -30.27 -16.92 0.55
CA VAL A 97 -30.15 -15.56 0.03
C VAL A 97 -31.01 -14.64 0.88
N LEU A 98 -30.34 -13.76 1.61
CA LEU A 98 -30.95 -12.78 2.52
C LEU A 98 -30.87 -11.40 1.87
N CYS A 99 -31.96 -10.64 1.93
CA CYS A 99 -32.04 -9.32 1.34
C CYS A 99 -32.25 -8.25 2.40
N VAL A 100 -31.49 -7.18 2.29
CA VAL A 100 -31.40 -6.10 3.27
C VAL A 100 -31.73 -4.77 2.60
N ASP A 101 -32.62 -3.99 3.20
CA ASP A 101 -33.00 -2.65 2.75
C ASP A 101 -33.19 -1.74 3.97
N ALA A 102 -32.38 -0.69 4.08
CA ALA A 102 -32.45 0.26 5.20
C ALA A 102 -33.79 1.00 5.31
N SER A 103 -34.61 1.00 4.25
CA SER A 103 -35.96 1.57 4.24
C SER A 103 -37.06 0.60 4.69
N ALA A 104 -36.71 -0.68 4.90
CA ALA A 104 -37.64 -1.69 5.38
C ALA A 104 -38.08 -1.44 6.82
N GLY A 105 -39.20 -2.06 7.21
CA GLY A 105 -39.65 -2.08 8.60
C GLY A 105 -38.98 -3.20 9.41
N ASP A 106 -38.95 -3.02 10.73
CA ASP A 106 -38.41 -4.03 11.66
C ASP A 106 -39.10 -5.39 11.51
N GLY A 107 -38.33 -6.46 11.78
CA GLY A 107 -38.86 -7.84 11.83
C GLY A 107 -38.98 -8.52 10.46
N GLY A 108 -38.22 -8.06 9.46
CA GLY A 108 -38.12 -8.71 8.16
C GLY A 108 -37.56 -10.13 8.22
N GLY A 109 -37.89 -10.94 7.22
CA GLY A 109 -37.43 -12.33 7.09
C GLY A 109 -36.26 -12.50 6.13
N GLY A 110 -35.80 -11.41 5.48
CA GLY A 110 -34.73 -11.44 4.48
C GLY A 110 -35.17 -11.92 3.10
N THR A 111 -36.48 -12.04 2.86
CA THR A 111 -37.02 -12.27 1.51
C THR A 111 -37.14 -10.95 0.75
N ALA A 112 -37.37 -10.99 -0.56
CA ALA A 112 -37.50 -9.77 -1.37
C ALA A 112 -38.74 -8.94 -0.96
N ASP A 113 -39.83 -9.62 -0.57
CA ASP A 113 -41.08 -8.96 -0.15
C ASP A 113 -40.99 -8.39 1.27
N VAL A 114 -40.14 -8.99 2.12
CA VAL A 114 -40.00 -8.59 3.53
C VAL A 114 -38.50 -8.60 3.91
N PRO A 115 -37.70 -7.68 3.34
CA PRO A 115 -36.27 -7.61 3.57
C PRO A 115 -35.96 -7.23 5.02
N LEU A 116 -34.75 -7.58 5.47
CA LEU A 116 -34.22 -7.16 6.76
C LEU A 116 -33.84 -5.67 6.71
N VAL A 117 -33.90 -4.99 7.86
CA VAL A 117 -33.58 -3.56 7.92
C VAL A 117 -32.07 -3.31 8.10
N SER A 118 -31.36 -4.27 8.68
CA SER A 118 -29.92 -4.17 8.95
C SER A 118 -29.11 -5.34 8.39
N ILE A 119 -27.86 -5.07 8.05
CA ILE A 119 -26.89 -6.09 7.62
C ILE A 119 -26.52 -6.96 8.82
N ARG A 120 -26.44 -6.37 10.04
CA ARG A 120 -26.18 -7.15 11.26
C ARG A 120 -27.22 -8.25 11.50
N GLU A 121 -28.51 -7.95 11.31
CA GLU A 121 -29.55 -8.98 11.42
C GLU A 121 -29.38 -10.07 10.36
N ALA A 122 -29.00 -9.70 9.14
CA ALA A 122 -28.74 -10.67 8.08
C ALA A 122 -27.55 -11.56 8.41
N ILE A 123 -26.45 -11.02 8.93
CA ILE A 123 -25.29 -11.80 9.40
C ILE A 123 -25.69 -12.76 10.52
N ALA A 124 -26.53 -12.32 11.47
CA ALA A 124 -27.01 -13.18 12.56
C ALA A 124 -27.92 -14.32 12.09
N LEU A 125 -28.57 -14.19 10.93
CA LEU A 125 -29.44 -15.20 10.33
C LEU A 125 -28.71 -16.09 9.31
N ALA A 126 -27.64 -15.59 8.71
CA ALA A 126 -26.90 -16.27 7.67
C ALA A 126 -26.27 -17.58 8.18
N GLY A 127 -26.47 -18.66 7.42
CA GLY A 127 -25.69 -19.89 7.57
C GLY A 127 -24.51 -19.93 6.62
N PRO A 128 -23.62 -20.94 6.73
CA PRO A 128 -22.55 -21.15 5.77
C PRO A 128 -23.09 -21.30 4.34
N GLY A 129 -22.44 -20.64 3.38
CA GLY A 129 -22.84 -20.57 1.97
C GLY A 129 -23.86 -19.48 1.65
N ALA A 130 -24.28 -18.66 2.62
CA ALA A 130 -25.28 -17.64 2.40
C ALA A 130 -24.75 -16.44 1.60
N THR A 131 -25.66 -15.78 0.89
CA THR A 131 -25.43 -14.48 0.25
C THR A 131 -26.37 -13.44 0.85
N ILE A 132 -25.81 -12.31 1.29
CA ILE A 132 -26.55 -11.15 1.77
C ILE A 132 -26.51 -10.08 0.67
N GLN A 133 -27.66 -9.81 0.06
CA GLN A 133 -27.86 -8.77 -0.95
C GLN A 133 -28.35 -7.49 -0.30
N VAL A 134 -27.63 -6.39 -0.53
CA VAL A 134 -27.86 -5.13 0.17
C VAL A 134 -28.31 -4.06 -0.81
N ALA A 135 -29.51 -3.53 -0.59
CA ALA A 135 -30.07 -2.42 -1.36
C ALA A 135 -29.25 -1.14 -1.17
N ALA A 136 -29.40 -0.21 -2.11
CA ALA A 136 -28.81 1.11 -2.04
C ALA A 136 -29.38 1.86 -0.83
N GLY A 137 -28.50 2.53 -0.11
CA GLY A 137 -28.79 3.11 1.20
C GLY A 137 -27.54 3.26 2.04
N THR A 138 -27.69 3.92 3.19
CA THR A 138 -26.61 4.10 4.16
C THR A 138 -26.86 3.22 5.38
N TYR A 139 -25.89 2.35 5.66
CA TYR A 139 -25.89 1.41 6.76
C TYR A 139 -24.87 1.88 7.80
N ALA A 140 -25.36 2.61 8.79
CA ALA A 140 -24.55 3.17 9.88
C ALA A 140 -24.43 2.16 11.03
N GLU A 141 -23.76 1.05 10.76
CA GLU A 141 -23.47 -0.01 11.71
C GLU A 141 -22.12 -0.68 11.42
N PRO A 142 -21.39 -1.15 12.44
CA PRO A 142 -20.20 -1.96 12.21
C PRO A 142 -20.58 -3.31 11.60
N ILE A 143 -19.85 -3.70 10.55
CA ILE A 143 -19.98 -5.01 9.92
C ILE A 143 -18.93 -5.93 10.53
N VAL A 144 -19.38 -6.85 11.39
CA VAL A 144 -18.51 -7.76 12.13
C VAL A 144 -18.74 -9.19 11.66
N LEU A 145 -17.72 -9.78 11.06
CA LEU A 145 -17.67 -11.15 10.58
C LEU A 145 -16.70 -11.92 11.49
N ASP A 146 -17.25 -12.56 12.53
CA ASP A 146 -16.48 -13.24 13.58
C ASP A 146 -16.79 -14.74 13.59
N GLY A 147 -15.81 -15.57 13.25
CA GLY A 147 -15.95 -17.02 13.17
C GLY A 147 -16.96 -17.50 12.13
N VAL A 148 -17.21 -16.71 11.08
CA VAL A 148 -18.15 -17.06 10.00
C VAL A 148 -17.41 -17.73 8.85
N SER A 149 -18.12 -18.59 8.11
CA SER A 149 -17.54 -19.27 6.96
C SER A 149 -18.48 -19.22 5.76
N ASP A 150 -17.91 -19.14 4.56
CA ASP A 150 -18.61 -19.19 3.28
C ASP A 150 -19.72 -18.13 3.18
N LEU A 151 -19.43 -16.87 3.48
CA LEU A 151 -20.42 -15.79 3.51
C LEU A 151 -20.09 -14.70 2.49
N SER A 152 -21.05 -14.41 1.61
CA SER A 152 -20.95 -13.28 0.69
C SER A 152 -21.85 -12.13 1.15
N ILE A 153 -21.30 -10.93 1.26
CA ILE A 153 -22.06 -9.69 1.37
C ILE A 153 -21.85 -8.88 0.09
N VAL A 154 -22.94 -8.49 -0.57
CA VAL A 154 -22.92 -7.87 -1.89
C VAL A 154 -23.83 -6.64 -1.95
N GLY A 155 -23.27 -5.47 -2.21
CA GLY A 155 -23.98 -4.19 -2.40
C GLY A 155 -24.35 -3.95 -3.86
N GLY A 156 -25.09 -2.88 -4.14
CA GLY A 156 -25.42 -2.48 -5.51
C GLY A 156 -26.82 -2.84 -5.98
N PHE A 157 -27.77 -3.12 -5.08
CA PHE A 157 -29.17 -3.41 -5.43
C PHE A 157 -30.03 -2.15 -5.33
N VAL A 158 -31.14 -2.09 -6.05
CA VAL A 158 -31.96 -0.87 -6.14
C VAL A 158 -32.60 -0.53 -4.79
N ALA A 159 -32.59 0.75 -4.42
CA ALA A 159 -33.26 1.25 -3.22
C ALA A 159 -34.77 0.95 -3.22
N GLY A 160 -35.34 0.61 -2.06
CA GLY A 160 -36.76 0.29 -1.92
C GLY A 160 -37.12 -1.16 -2.26
N GLY A 161 -36.12 -2.04 -2.38
CA GLY A 161 -36.31 -3.49 -2.31
C GLY A 161 -36.43 -4.22 -3.66
N ASP A 162 -36.01 -3.62 -4.77
CA ASP A 162 -35.90 -4.35 -6.04
C ASP A 162 -34.55 -5.08 -6.13
N PHE A 163 -34.58 -6.36 -5.78
CA PHE A 163 -33.42 -7.27 -5.80
C PHE A 163 -33.29 -8.07 -7.11
N THR A 164 -33.99 -7.67 -8.18
CA THR A 164 -33.95 -8.38 -9.47
C THR A 164 -32.82 -7.92 -10.39
N ALA A 165 -32.25 -6.75 -10.11
CA ALA A 165 -31.14 -6.17 -10.82
C ALA A 165 -30.10 -5.61 -9.84
N ARG A 166 -28.86 -5.52 -10.32
CA ARG A 166 -27.72 -5.03 -9.54
C ARG A 166 -26.80 -4.22 -10.43
N ASP A 167 -26.47 -3.02 -10.00
CA ASP A 167 -25.44 -2.17 -10.59
C ASP A 167 -24.77 -1.32 -9.51
N ALA A 168 -23.66 -1.81 -8.96
CA ALA A 168 -22.93 -1.11 -7.91
C ALA A 168 -22.38 0.27 -8.32
N GLN A 169 -22.34 0.58 -9.62
CA GLN A 169 -21.94 1.92 -10.09
C GLN A 169 -23.03 2.97 -9.90
N THR A 170 -24.31 2.57 -9.92
CA THR A 170 -25.45 3.49 -9.86
C THR A 170 -26.31 3.33 -8.60
N ASP A 171 -26.30 2.15 -8.01
CA ASP A 171 -27.05 1.82 -6.80
C ASP A 171 -26.12 1.83 -5.57
N ASP A 172 -25.98 3.00 -4.95
CA ASP A 172 -24.99 3.22 -3.90
C ASP A 172 -25.35 2.54 -2.57
N THR A 173 -24.66 1.46 -2.23
CA THR A 173 -24.68 0.85 -0.90
C THR A 173 -23.49 1.35 -0.07
N VAL A 174 -23.77 2.14 0.98
CA VAL A 174 -22.74 2.77 1.82
C VAL A 174 -22.68 2.08 3.18
N LEU A 175 -21.51 1.54 3.53
CA LEU A 175 -21.16 1.10 4.87
C LEU A 175 -20.48 2.27 5.60
N GLN A 176 -21.13 2.77 6.65
CA GLN A 176 -20.74 4.00 7.33
C GLN A 176 -20.23 3.70 8.75
N GLY A 177 -18.93 3.86 8.96
CA GLY A 177 -18.30 3.81 10.28
C GLY A 177 -18.59 5.03 11.15
N THR A 178 -18.27 4.92 12.44
CA THR A 178 -18.42 5.98 13.46
C THR A 178 -17.13 6.74 13.74
N GLY A 179 -16.01 6.31 13.16
CA GLY A 179 -14.66 6.80 13.45
C GLY A 179 -13.96 6.09 14.61
N ASP A 180 -14.62 5.14 15.29
CA ASP A 180 -14.04 4.43 16.45
C ASP A 180 -13.55 3.01 16.14
N ALA A 181 -14.10 2.40 15.09
CA ALA A 181 -13.90 1.00 14.72
C ALA A 181 -13.60 0.88 13.21
N SER A 182 -13.05 -0.24 12.77
CA SER A 182 -13.08 -0.63 11.36
C SER A 182 -14.53 -0.68 10.87
N VAL A 183 -14.79 -0.25 9.64
CA VAL A 183 -16.15 -0.36 9.06
C VAL A 183 -16.53 -1.83 8.86
N VAL A 184 -15.57 -2.63 8.38
CA VAL A 184 -15.68 -4.08 8.22
C VAL A 184 -14.55 -4.77 8.96
N SER A 185 -14.89 -5.65 9.91
CA SER A 185 -13.94 -6.49 10.64
C SER A 185 -14.17 -7.96 10.32
N ILE A 186 -13.11 -8.66 9.92
CA ILE A 186 -13.11 -10.07 9.56
C ILE A 186 -12.14 -10.79 10.49
N THR A 187 -12.67 -11.64 11.37
CA THR A 187 -11.92 -12.30 12.44
C THR A 187 -12.20 -13.80 12.44
N GLY A 188 -11.14 -14.62 12.40
CA GLY A 188 -11.23 -16.08 12.44
C GLY A 188 -12.20 -16.66 11.39
N SER A 189 -12.34 -16.00 10.25
CA SER A 189 -13.39 -16.28 9.25
C SER A 189 -12.78 -16.75 7.93
N SER A 190 -13.55 -17.50 7.14
CA SER A 190 -13.05 -18.02 5.86
C SER A 190 -14.07 -18.11 4.74
N GLY A 191 -13.66 -18.00 3.48
CA GLY A 191 -14.58 -18.02 2.34
C GLY A 191 -15.48 -16.79 2.34
N ILE A 192 -14.91 -15.61 2.57
CA ILE A 192 -15.65 -14.36 2.72
C ILE A 192 -15.57 -13.52 1.46
N LEU A 193 -16.70 -13.00 0.99
CA LEU A 193 -16.75 -12.01 -0.10
C LEU A 193 -17.38 -10.71 0.42
N VAL A 194 -16.67 -9.60 0.22
CA VAL A 194 -17.16 -8.22 0.43
C VAL A 194 -17.10 -7.48 -0.90
N GLU A 195 -18.26 -7.27 -1.55
CA GLU A 195 -18.30 -6.74 -2.92
C GLU A 195 -19.27 -5.56 -3.12
N GLY A 196 -18.80 -4.53 -3.83
CA GLY A 196 -19.66 -3.48 -4.40
C GLY A 196 -20.16 -2.45 -3.39
N PHE A 197 -19.39 -2.19 -2.34
CA PHE A 197 -19.72 -1.20 -1.31
C PHE A 197 -18.92 0.09 -1.44
N ARG A 198 -19.47 1.18 -0.93
CA ARG A 198 -18.70 2.34 -0.46
C ARG A 198 -18.44 2.16 1.03
N ILE A 199 -17.17 2.13 1.44
CA ILE A 199 -16.72 1.85 2.80
C ILE A 199 -16.01 3.08 3.35
N THR A 200 -16.60 3.76 4.34
CA THR A 200 -16.12 5.07 4.78
C THR A 200 -16.35 5.37 6.26
N GLY A 201 -15.59 6.33 6.80
CA GLY A 201 -15.73 6.84 8.16
C GLY A 201 -15.29 5.86 9.26
N GLY A 202 -14.42 4.90 8.93
CA GLY A 202 -13.84 4.00 9.92
C GLY A 202 -12.57 4.54 10.58
N GLY A 203 -12.32 4.04 11.79
CA GLY A 203 -11.26 4.48 12.72
C GLY A 203 -10.17 3.45 13.05
N GLY A 204 -10.32 2.21 12.57
CA GLY A 204 -9.46 1.07 12.92
C GLY A 204 -10.01 0.26 14.10
N SER A 205 -9.49 -0.93 14.37
CA SER A 205 -10.07 -1.86 15.37
C SER A 205 -10.06 -1.31 16.81
N THR A 206 -11.10 -1.63 17.59
CA THR A 206 -11.22 -1.29 19.03
C THR A 206 -10.48 -2.24 19.98
N ASP A 207 -9.86 -3.29 19.45
CA ASP A 207 -9.18 -4.30 20.26
C ASP A 207 -7.81 -3.79 20.73
N THR A 208 -7.19 -4.46 21.71
CA THR A 208 -5.91 -4.07 22.35
C THR A 208 -4.71 -3.88 21.38
N TYR A 209 -4.91 -4.11 20.08
CA TYR A 209 -4.01 -3.77 18.98
C TYR A 209 -4.69 -2.79 18.02
N SER A 210 -5.09 -1.64 18.55
CA SER A 210 -6.01 -0.68 17.94
C SER A 210 -5.43 0.14 16.77
N TRP A 211 -4.45 -0.42 16.07
CA TRP A 211 -3.58 0.30 15.15
C TRP A 211 -3.89 -0.01 13.68
N PHE A 212 -4.98 -0.71 13.34
CA PHE A 212 -5.12 -1.33 12.02
C PHE A 212 -6.49 -1.14 11.36
N GLY A 213 -6.48 -0.94 10.04
CA GLY A 213 -7.61 -1.23 9.16
C GLY A 213 -8.80 -0.29 9.32
N GLY A 214 -8.67 0.98 8.94
CA GLY A 214 -9.76 1.97 9.10
C GLY A 214 -11.03 1.54 8.36
N GLY A 215 -10.95 1.26 7.07
CA GLY A 215 -12.08 0.75 6.29
C GLY A 215 -12.34 -0.73 6.55
N VAL A 216 -11.36 -1.57 6.22
CA VAL A 216 -11.45 -3.04 6.33
C VAL A 216 -10.27 -3.59 7.12
N HIS A 217 -10.56 -4.47 8.07
CA HIS A 217 -9.56 -5.23 8.82
C HIS A 217 -9.77 -6.73 8.64
N VAL A 218 -8.72 -7.45 8.26
CA VAL A 218 -8.68 -8.92 8.18
C VAL A 218 -7.60 -9.44 9.13
N ASP A 219 -8.01 -10.25 10.10
CA ASP A 219 -7.09 -10.76 11.12
C ASP A 219 -6.25 -11.97 10.63
N ALA A 220 -5.25 -12.32 11.42
CA ALA A 220 -4.34 -13.43 11.12
C ALA A 220 -5.02 -14.82 11.17
N GLY A 221 -6.15 -14.94 11.88
CA GLY A 221 -6.95 -16.16 11.93
C GLY A 221 -7.85 -16.37 10.71
N SER A 222 -7.96 -15.38 9.81
CA SER A 222 -8.83 -15.44 8.64
C SER A 222 -8.12 -15.92 7.38
N SER A 223 -8.86 -16.55 6.47
CA SER A 223 -8.32 -17.05 5.20
C SER A 223 -9.34 -17.10 4.07
N ASP A 224 -8.92 -17.05 2.80
CA ASP A 224 -9.86 -17.05 1.65
C ASP A 224 -10.87 -15.90 1.78
N VAL A 225 -10.35 -14.68 1.77
CA VAL A 225 -11.12 -13.43 1.92
C VAL A 225 -10.97 -12.62 0.65
N ALA A 226 -12.09 -12.28 0.02
CA ALA A 226 -12.14 -11.48 -1.19
C ALA A 226 -12.79 -10.12 -0.93
N ILE A 227 -12.03 -9.05 -1.12
CA ILE A 227 -12.45 -7.65 -1.06
C ILE A 227 -12.48 -7.15 -2.50
N VAL A 228 -13.66 -7.07 -3.10
CA VAL A 228 -13.81 -6.92 -4.55
C VAL A 228 -14.62 -5.69 -4.91
N GLY A 229 -14.09 -4.83 -5.77
CA GLY A 229 -14.93 -3.82 -6.43
C GLY A 229 -15.55 -2.78 -5.50
N ASN A 230 -14.92 -2.52 -4.36
CA ASN A 230 -15.38 -1.54 -3.39
C ASN A 230 -14.71 -0.18 -3.66
N ARG A 231 -15.33 0.89 -3.16
CA ARG A 231 -14.64 2.16 -2.94
C ARG A 231 -14.40 2.35 -1.46
N ILE A 232 -13.15 2.31 -1.04
CA ILE A 232 -12.73 2.38 0.36
C ILE A 232 -12.07 3.75 0.57
N HIS A 233 -12.77 4.66 1.23
CA HIS A 233 -12.36 6.06 1.25
C HIS A 233 -12.66 6.79 2.54
N ALA A 234 -11.88 7.84 2.82
CA ALA A 234 -12.05 8.70 3.98
C ALA A 234 -12.14 7.91 5.30
N ASN A 235 -11.31 6.88 5.42
CA ASN A 235 -11.07 6.15 6.65
C ASN A 235 -9.73 6.60 7.22
N ALA A 236 -9.66 6.79 8.53
CA ALA A 236 -8.46 7.29 9.17
C ALA A 236 -8.23 6.54 10.48
N VAL A 237 -7.08 5.89 10.62
CA VAL A 237 -6.65 5.34 11.91
C VAL A 237 -5.85 6.42 12.63
N ASP A 238 -6.56 7.26 13.39
CA ASP A 238 -5.99 8.34 14.21
C ASP A 238 -6.07 7.93 15.68
N HIS A 239 -4.94 7.48 16.23
CA HIS A 239 -4.84 6.99 17.61
C HIS A 239 -4.18 8.00 18.56
N GLY A 240 -4.33 9.29 18.30
CA GLY A 240 -3.95 10.36 19.22
C GLY A 240 -2.44 10.47 19.42
N ASP A 241 -1.91 9.82 20.47
CA ASP A 241 -0.54 10.03 20.97
C ASP A 241 0.56 9.38 20.10
N ASP A 242 0.22 8.43 19.23
CA ASP A 242 1.18 7.81 18.31
C ASP A 242 0.55 7.43 16.96
N PRO A 243 0.13 8.40 16.15
CA PRO A 243 -0.50 8.11 14.86
C PRO A 243 0.49 7.50 13.85
N THR A 244 1.79 7.42 14.18
CA THR A 244 2.84 6.89 13.30
C THR A 244 2.94 5.37 13.30
N SER A 245 2.39 4.70 14.32
CA SER A 245 2.38 3.24 14.46
C SER A 245 1.10 2.58 13.93
N THR A 246 0.17 3.34 13.35
CA THR A 246 -1.05 2.79 12.74
C THR A 246 -0.80 2.32 11.30
N PHE A 247 -1.57 1.34 10.81
CA PHE A 247 -1.46 0.76 9.48
C PHE A 247 -2.81 0.63 8.77
N GLY A 248 -2.80 0.78 7.46
CA GLY A 248 -3.93 0.39 6.62
C GLY A 248 -5.17 1.23 6.87
N GLY A 249 -5.09 2.55 6.64
CA GLY A 249 -6.25 3.44 6.74
C GLY A 249 -7.43 2.93 5.93
N GLY A 250 -7.19 2.51 4.69
CA GLY A 250 -8.18 1.82 3.86
C GLY A 250 -8.35 0.37 4.27
N VAL A 251 -7.32 -0.45 4.04
CA VAL A 251 -7.33 -1.89 4.30
C VAL A 251 -6.09 -2.30 5.09
N ALA A 252 -6.27 -3.09 6.15
CA ALA A 252 -5.20 -3.82 6.81
C ALA A 252 -5.51 -5.32 6.82
N THR A 253 -4.56 -6.15 6.38
CA THR A 253 -4.71 -7.60 6.33
C THR A 253 -3.53 -8.34 6.94
N TYR A 254 -3.86 -9.35 7.75
CA TYR A 254 -2.94 -10.33 8.33
C TYR A 254 -3.25 -11.78 7.95
N GLY A 255 -4.38 -11.98 7.26
CA GLY A 255 -4.88 -13.29 6.88
C GLY A 255 -4.07 -13.96 5.78
N THR A 256 -4.40 -15.22 5.50
CA THR A 256 -3.79 -15.99 4.40
C THR A 256 -4.77 -16.11 3.23
N ASP A 257 -4.30 -16.05 1.99
CA ASP A 257 -5.17 -16.09 0.80
C ASP A 257 -6.21 -14.96 0.79
N VAL A 258 -5.73 -13.73 1.00
CA VAL A 258 -6.56 -12.52 0.92
C VAL A 258 -6.43 -11.92 -0.47
N THR A 259 -7.54 -11.63 -1.13
CA THR A 259 -7.58 -11.00 -2.45
C THR A 259 -8.24 -9.63 -2.36
N ILE A 260 -7.53 -8.60 -2.82
CA ILE A 260 -8.00 -7.21 -2.90
C ILE A 260 -8.03 -6.87 -4.38
N VAL A 261 -9.22 -6.90 -4.99
CA VAL A 261 -9.34 -6.89 -6.46
C VAL A 261 -10.30 -5.82 -6.95
N GLY A 262 -9.85 -5.01 -7.91
CA GLY A 262 -10.74 -4.08 -8.61
C GLY A 262 -11.32 -2.98 -7.72
N ASN A 263 -10.68 -2.64 -6.59
CA ASN A 263 -11.15 -1.61 -5.68
C ASN A 263 -10.58 -0.23 -6.05
N VAL A 264 -11.26 0.82 -5.62
CA VAL A 264 -10.71 2.18 -5.53
C VAL A 264 -10.46 2.49 -4.05
N ILE A 265 -9.20 2.66 -3.67
CA ILE A 265 -8.77 2.86 -2.28
C ILE A 265 -8.11 4.23 -2.19
N GLU A 266 -8.82 5.20 -1.61
CA GLU A 266 -8.44 6.61 -1.74
C GLU A 266 -8.72 7.49 -0.53
N ALA A 267 -7.92 8.54 -0.37
CA ALA A 267 -8.10 9.54 0.69
C ALA A 267 -8.22 8.91 2.09
N ASN A 268 -7.48 7.82 2.34
CA ASN A 268 -7.37 7.20 3.65
C ASN A 268 -6.10 7.66 4.36
N GLY A 269 -6.10 7.59 5.69
CA GLY A 269 -4.98 7.99 6.54
C GLY A 269 -4.62 6.94 7.60
N ALA A 270 -3.33 6.72 7.79
CA ALA A 270 -2.73 5.94 8.87
C ALA A 270 -1.26 6.36 9.05
N GLY A 271 -0.52 5.73 9.94
CA GLY A 271 0.93 5.90 10.06
C GLY A 271 1.66 5.31 8.86
N ARG A 272 1.25 4.12 8.42
CA ARG A 272 1.90 3.32 7.37
C ARG A 272 0.90 2.62 6.48
N GLY A 273 1.24 2.43 5.20
CA GLY A 273 0.37 1.79 4.22
C GLY A 273 -1.04 2.34 4.22
N SER A 274 -1.20 3.67 4.21
CA SER A 274 -2.50 4.32 4.45
C SER A 274 -3.60 3.86 3.49
N GLY A 275 -3.25 3.51 2.26
CA GLY A 275 -4.16 2.79 1.37
C GLY A 275 -4.33 1.34 1.83
N ILE A 276 -3.27 0.55 1.70
CA ILE A 276 -3.25 -0.88 2.02
C ILE A 276 -2.03 -1.23 2.86
N ALA A 277 -2.24 -1.96 3.95
CA ALA A 277 -1.19 -2.67 4.67
C ALA A 277 -1.44 -4.18 4.58
N ALA A 278 -0.55 -4.89 3.89
CA ALA A 278 -0.56 -6.35 3.77
C ALA A 278 0.62 -6.92 4.57
N ILE A 279 0.34 -7.49 5.74
CA ILE A 279 1.35 -7.84 6.74
C ILE A 279 1.20 -9.30 7.15
N GLY A 280 2.29 -10.06 7.18
CA GLY A 280 2.26 -11.51 7.31
C GLY A 280 1.50 -12.18 6.16
N GLY A 281 1.02 -13.40 6.41
CA GLY A 281 0.06 -14.09 5.55
C GLY A 281 0.41 -14.14 4.06
N SER A 282 -0.62 -14.26 3.22
CA SER A 282 -0.48 -14.11 1.77
C SER A 282 -1.60 -13.26 1.20
N THR A 283 -1.24 -12.27 0.39
CA THR A 283 -2.20 -11.28 -0.16
C THR A 283 -1.95 -11.03 -1.64
N THR A 284 -3.01 -11.06 -2.44
CA THR A 284 -3.01 -10.60 -3.83
C THR A 284 -3.76 -9.28 -3.96
N ILE A 285 -3.05 -8.23 -4.35
CA ILE A 285 -3.57 -6.88 -4.62
C ILE A 285 -3.57 -6.71 -6.13
N GLN A 286 -4.74 -6.81 -6.77
CA GLN A 286 -4.82 -6.80 -8.23
C GLN A 286 -5.84 -5.81 -8.82
N ARG A 287 -5.45 -5.10 -9.89
CA ARG A 287 -6.33 -4.22 -10.68
C ARG A 287 -7.04 -3.16 -9.83
N ASN A 288 -6.40 -2.70 -8.76
CA ASN A 288 -6.91 -1.63 -7.91
C ASN A 288 -6.39 -0.27 -8.38
N VAL A 289 -7.11 0.77 -8.00
CA VAL A 289 -6.61 2.15 -7.99
C VAL A 289 -6.37 2.53 -6.54
N VAL A 290 -5.10 2.73 -6.16
CA VAL A 290 -4.69 3.16 -4.81
C VAL A 290 -4.15 4.56 -4.91
N ARG A 291 -4.93 5.56 -4.45
CA ARG A 291 -4.56 6.96 -4.71
C ARG A 291 -4.85 7.93 -3.60
N ASP A 292 -4.08 9.02 -3.56
CA ASP A 292 -4.32 10.14 -2.64
C ASP A 292 -4.41 9.72 -1.16
N ASN A 293 -3.80 8.59 -0.78
CA ASN A 293 -3.69 8.17 0.62
C ASN A 293 -2.50 8.88 1.27
N VAL A 294 -2.64 9.20 2.56
CA VAL A 294 -1.66 10.02 3.28
C VAL A 294 -1.22 9.32 4.55
N SER A 295 0.04 8.86 4.53
CA SER A 295 0.72 8.30 5.69
C SER A 295 1.38 9.42 6.51
N VAL A 296 1.00 9.50 7.79
CA VAL A 296 1.57 10.47 8.75
C VAL A 296 2.84 9.94 9.42
N GLY A 297 3.11 8.65 9.30
CA GLY A 297 4.38 8.02 9.66
C GLY A 297 5.40 8.10 8.52
N ASP A 298 6.39 7.21 8.60
CA ASP A 298 7.61 7.24 7.81
C ASP A 298 7.71 6.18 6.72
N HIS A 299 6.79 5.22 6.62
CA HIS A 299 6.86 4.13 5.63
C HIS A 299 5.53 3.90 4.89
N GLY A 300 5.57 3.80 3.56
CA GLY A 300 4.45 3.32 2.74
C GLY A 300 3.29 4.31 2.67
N GLY A 301 3.25 5.21 1.68
CA GLY A 301 2.10 6.12 1.49
C GLY A 301 0.87 5.37 0.96
N GLY A 302 1.06 4.62 -0.14
CA GLY A 302 0.01 3.82 -0.76
C GLY A 302 -0.10 2.42 -0.17
N ILE A 303 0.92 1.60 -0.41
CA ILE A 303 0.94 0.17 -0.06
C ILE A 303 2.14 -0.15 0.83
N TYR A 304 1.88 -0.85 1.94
CA TYR A 304 2.90 -1.46 2.79
C TYR A 304 2.81 -2.98 2.66
N ALA A 305 3.83 -3.62 2.08
CA ALA A 305 3.89 -5.06 1.87
C ALA A 305 4.97 -5.69 2.77
N ALA A 306 4.54 -6.58 3.66
CA ALA A 306 5.43 -7.30 4.58
C ALA A 306 4.93 -8.74 4.80
N GLY A 307 5.06 -9.62 3.82
CA GLY A 307 4.56 -11.01 3.80
C GLY A 307 4.76 -11.67 2.43
N ASP A 308 3.96 -12.67 2.05
CA ASP A 308 3.88 -13.15 0.64
C ASP A 308 2.86 -12.30 -0.13
N VAL A 309 3.34 -11.30 -0.87
CA VAL A 309 2.47 -10.29 -1.49
C VAL A 309 2.62 -10.27 -3.01
N ARG A 310 1.49 -10.37 -3.72
CA ARG A 310 1.42 -10.13 -5.17
C ARG A 310 0.72 -8.81 -5.44
N ILE A 311 1.39 -7.86 -6.10
CA ILE A 311 0.86 -6.56 -6.47
C ILE A 311 0.81 -6.52 -8.00
N LEU A 312 -0.39 -6.69 -8.57
CA LEU A 312 -0.56 -6.97 -10.01
C LEU A 312 -1.49 -5.95 -10.69
N ASP A 313 -1.06 -5.38 -11.81
CA ASP A 313 -1.90 -4.55 -12.69
C ASP A 313 -2.59 -3.36 -11.98
N ASN A 314 -1.97 -2.80 -10.94
CA ASN A 314 -2.56 -1.69 -10.18
C ASN A 314 -2.13 -0.33 -10.72
N ARG A 315 -2.97 0.68 -10.47
CA ARG A 315 -2.61 2.10 -10.57
C ARG A 315 -2.39 2.66 -9.17
N ILE A 316 -1.18 3.14 -8.88
CA ILE A 316 -0.79 3.63 -7.56
C ILE A 316 -0.34 5.08 -7.69
N GLU A 317 -1.18 6.02 -7.24
CA GLU A 317 -1.13 7.40 -7.72
C GLU A 317 -1.23 8.46 -6.59
N GLY A 318 -0.32 9.43 -6.56
CA GLY A 318 -0.49 10.60 -5.68
C GLY A 318 -0.48 10.31 -4.18
N ASN A 319 -0.05 9.12 -3.75
CA ASN A 319 0.05 8.77 -2.34
C ASN A 319 1.25 9.47 -1.70
N ARG A 320 1.16 9.77 -0.40
CA ARG A 320 2.16 10.59 0.29
C ARG A 320 2.58 9.97 1.62
N VAL A 321 3.86 10.09 1.95
CA VAL A 321 4.43 9.66 3.25
C VAL A 321 5.45 10.67 3.75
N GLY A 322 5.53 10.85 5.08
CA GLY A 322 6.61 11.59 5.72
C GLY A 322 6.46 13.11 5.76
N VAL A 323 5.39 13.69 5.19
CA VAL A 323 5.19 15.14 5.13
C VAL A 323 5.13 15.77 6.53
N ALA A 324 4.44 15.11 7.47
CA ALA A 324 4.33 15.60 8.84
C ALA A 324 5.63 15.48 9.63
N LEU A 325 6.46 14.48 9.31
CA LEU A 325 7.71 14.18 10.00
C LEU A 325 8.92 14.91 9.40
N GLY A 326 8.83 15.37 8.15
CA GLY A 326 9.96 15.90 7.40
C GLY A 326 10.91 14.82 6.87
N TYR A 327 10.54 13.54 6.96
CA TYR A 327 11.26 12.40 6.38
C TYR A 327 10.29 11.23 6.18
N GLY A 328 10.59 10.32 5.25
CA GLY A 328 9.81 9.09 5.03
C GLY A 328 10.12 8.42 3.68
N TRP A 329 9.73 7.17 3.51
CA TRP A 329 10.13 6.32 2.38
C TRP A 329 8.97 5.49 1.83
N GLY A 330 9.06 5.11 0.54
CA GLY A 330 8.05 4.26 -0.10
C GLY A 330 6.73 4.98 -0.33
N GLY A 331 6.74 6.09 -1.09
CA GLY A 331 5.55 6.93 -1.29
C GLY A 331 4.39 6.17 -1.92
N GLY A 332 4.66 5.44 -3.01
CA GLY A 332 3.72 4.52 -3.62
C GLY A 332 3.68 3.19 -2.89
N ILE A 333 4.81 2.47 -2.89
CA ILE A 333 4.93 1.11 -2.37
C ILE A 333 6.15 1.01 -1.45
N ILE A 334 6.03 0.25 -0.38
CA ILE A 334 7.19 -0.34 0.31
C ILE A 334 7.05 -1.86 0.40
N VAL A 335 8.17 -2.56 0.18
CA VAL A 335 8.36 -3.99 0.43
C VAL A 335 9.39 -4.13 1.56
N PHE A 336 8.99 -4.72 2.68
CA PHE A 336 9.73 -4.58 3.93
C PHE A 336 9.84 -5.89 4.73
N GLY A 337 11.05 -6.20 5.20
CA GLY A 337 11.30 -7.22 6.23
C GLY A 337 11.82 -8.57 5.69
N ASP A 338 12.57 -9.29 6.53
CA ASP A 338 13.31 -10.52 6.19
C ASP A 338 12.47 -11.68 5.66
N ASP A 339 11.21 -11.79 6.11
CA ASP A 339 10.29 -12.87 5.71
C ASP A 339 9.34 -12.44 4.58
N THR A 340 9.66 -11.34 3.90
CA THR A 340 8.82 -10.77 2.84
C THR A 340 9.28 -11.21 1.47
N THR A 341 8.36 -11.78 0.70
CA THR A 341 8.53 -12.05 -0.72
C THR A 341 7.44 -11.32 -1.48
N ALA A 342 7.82 -10.41 -2.37
CA ALA A 342 6.88 -9.63 -3.16
C ALA A 342 7.08 -9.84 -4.67
N THR A 343 5.99 -10.10 -5.39
CA THR A 343 5.95 -10.03 -6.86
C THR A 343 5.13 -8.82 -7.26
N LEU A 344 5.78 -7.84 -7.90
CA LEU A 344 5.14 -6.69 -8.52
C LEU A 344 5.13 -6.92 -10.02
N GLN A 345 3.95 -6.88 -10.64
CA GLN A 345 3.86 -7.02 -12.09
C GLN A 345 2.80 -6.11 -12.72
N GLY A 346 3.16 -5.44 -13.83
CA GLY A 346 2.21 -4.69 -14.65
C GLY A 346 1.65 -3.43 -13.97
N ASN A 347 2.26 -2.96 -12.88
CA ASN A 347 1.75 -1.79 -12.16
C ASN A 347 2.22 -0.49 -12.81
N VAL A 348 1.38 0.55 -12.66
CA VAL A 348 1.68 1.92 -13.02
C VAL A 348 1.70 2.78 -11.75
N VAL A 349 2.87 3.27 -11.38
CA VAL A 349 3.14 3.98 -10.13
C VAL A 349 3.55 5.41 -10.45
N THR A 350 2.70 6.40 -10.15
CA THR A 350 2.91 7.78 -10.61
C THR A 350 2.55 8.86 -9.57
N GLY A 351 3.28 9.97 -9.59
CA GLY A 351 2.95 11.16 -8.78
C GLY A 351 2.98 10.95 -7.26
N ASN A 352 3.48 9.81 -6.77
CA ASN A 352 3.58 9.54 -5.34
C ASN A 352 4.73 10.33 -4.73
N LEU A 353 4.65 10.66 -3.45
CA LEU A 353 5.64 11.45 -2.73
C LEU A 353 6.17 10.67 -1.52
N ALA A 354 7.49 10.56 -1.43
CA ALA A 354 8.21 10.30 -0.21
C ALA A 354 9.10 11.50 0.10
N VAL A 355 9.10 11.98 1.35
CA VAL A 355 9.96 13.12 1.72
C VAL A 355 11.44 12.74 1.69
N GLY A 356 11.77 11.53 2.15
CA GLY A 356 13.12 10.95 2.12
C GLY A 356 13.46 10.36 0.75
N ALA A 357 13.05 9.14 0.44
CA ALA A 357 13.38 8.53 -0.86
C ALA A 357 12.47 7.37 -1.25
N GLY A 358 12.59 6.88 -2.49
CA GLY A 358 11.79 5.77 -2.99
C GLY A 358 10.33 6.18 -3.14
N SER A 359 10.10 7.32 -3.80
CA SER A 359 8.76 7.89 -3.94
C SER A 359 7.81 6.98 -4.71
N GLY A 360 8.31 6.22 -5.68
CA GLY A 360 7.57 5.15 -6.34
C GLY A 360 7.57 3.87 -5.51
N VAL A 361 8.76 3.32 -5.26
CA VAL A 361 8.94 2.06 -4.52
C VAL A 361 10.19 2.06 -3.65
N PHE A 362 10.09 1.42 -2.49
CA PHE A 362 11.20 1.14 -1.60
C PHE A 362 11.25 -0.35 -1.24
N VAL A 363 12.40 -1.01 -1.40
CA VAL A 363 12.65 -2.40 -1.00
C VAL A 363 13.71 -2.40 0.11
N ASP A 364 13.39 -2.97 1.27
CA ASP A 364 14.20 -2.79 2.48
C ASP A 364 14.21 -3.99 3.42
N ASP A 365 15.17 -3.97 4.35
CA ASP A 365 15.20 -4.75 5.59
C ASP A 365 15.13 -6.28 5.37
N GLY A 366 15.87 -6.77 4.36
CA GLY A 366 15.95 -8.20 4.04
C GLY A 366 14.87 -8.70 3.08
N ALA A 367 14.00 -7.83 2.57
CA ALA A 367 12.93 -8.23 1.67
C ALA A 367 13.43 -8.74 0.30
N ASP A 368 12.70 -9.70 -0.28
CA ASP A 368 12.92 -10.24 -1.63
C ASP A 368 11.81 -9.77 -2.59
N ALA A 369 12.15 -8.89 -3.52
CA ALA A 369 11.21 -8.30 -4.47
C ALA A 369 11.56 -8.64 -5.94
N THR A 370 10.59 -9.18 -6.67
CA THR A 370 10.63 -9.33 -8.13
C THR A 370 9.68 -8.32 -8.78
N LEU A 371 10.21 -7.47 -9.66
CA LEU A 371 9.50 -6.39 -10.34
C LEU A 371 9.53 -6.63 -11.86
N VAL A 372 8.36 -6.81 -12.48
CA VAL A 372 8.24 -7.18 -13.90
C VAL A 372 7.22 -6.32 -14.62
N ASP A 373 7.54 -5.79 -15.80
CA ASP A 373 6.59 -4.99 -16.60
C ASP A 373 6.03 -3.76 -15.84
N GLU A 374 6.86 -3.15 -14.99
CA GLU A 374 6.46 -2.03 -14.14
C GLU A 374 6.74 -0.67 -14.80
N ILE A 375 5.90 0.31 -14.51
CA ILE A 375 6.11 1.71 -14.89
C ILE A 375 6.15 2.58 -13.64
N TYR A 376 7.29 3.22 -13.38
CA TYR A 376 7.47 4.26 -12.37
C TYR A 376 7.70 5.58 -13.08
N ALA A 377 6.73 6.49 -13.02
CA ALA A 377 6.81 7.75 -13.76
C ALA A 377 6.40 8.97 -12.94
N ALA A 378 7.21 10.02 -12.98
CA ALA A 378 6.94 11.30 -12.34
C ALA A 378 6.54 11.20 -10.86
N ASN A 379 7.07 10.21 -10.13
CA ASN A 379 6.98 10.21 -8.67
C ASN A 379 7.83 11.36 -8.11
N LEU A 380 7.31 12.03 -7.09
CA LEU A 380 7.77 13.30 -6.57
C LEU A 380 8.84 13.08 -5.51
N CYS A 381 9.86 13.93 -5.53
CA CYS A 381 10.93 13.98 -4.53
C CYS A 381 11.02 15.40 -3.95
N THR A 382 11.52 15.51 -2.73
CA THR A 382 11.76 16.79 -2.05
C THR A 382 13.24 17.19 -2.14
N THR A 383 13.59 18.32 -1.51
CA THR A 383 14.99 18.75 -1.39
C THR A 383 15.81 17.84 -0.49
N ASP A 384 15.18 17.14 0.44
CA ASP A 384 15.86 16.31 1.46
C ASP A 384 16.01 14.84 1.00
N GLY A 385 15.42 14.50 -0.15
CA GLY A 385 15.69 13.32 -0.98
C GLY A 385 14.50 13.02 -1.93
N GLY A 386 14.58 12.15 -2.95
CA GLY A 386 15.65 11.34 -3.55
C GLY A 386 14.97 10.19 -4.30
N THR A 387 15.27 10.00 -5.59
CA THR A 387 14.89 8.83 -6.45
C THR A 387 13.42 8.35 -6.50
N GLN A 388 13.02 7.72 -7.59
CA GLN A 388 11.73 7.00 -7.65
C GLN A 388 11.82 5.62 -7.00
N MET A 389 12.97 4.96 -7.10
CA MET A 389 13.21 3.65 -6.52
C MET A 389 14.37 3.69 -5.54
N LEU A 390 14.13 3.21 -4.33
CA LEU A 390 15.15 2.97 -3.32
C LEU A 390 15.26 1.46 -3.06
N VAL A 391 16.48 0.96 -2.95
CA VAL A 391 16.79 -0.33 -2.34
C VAL A 391 17.83 -0.08 -1.25
N ASP A 392 17.60 -0.58 -0.05
CA ASP A 392 18.55 -0.42 1.06
C ASP A 392 18.87 -1.76 1.72
N THR A 393 20.01 -1.81 2.38
CA THR A 393 20.37 -2.88 3.29
C THR A 393 19.58 -2.75 4.59
N GLY A 394 19.27 -3.89 5.17
CA GLY A 394 18.78 -4.02 6.54
C GLY A 394 18.50 -5.49 6.80
N GLY A 395 17.94 -5.80 7.96
CA GLY A 395 17.49 -7.13 8.30
C GLY A 395 18.60 -8.14 8.60
N ALA A 396 18.18 -9.35 8.93
CA ALA A 396 19.04 -10.51 9.17
C ALA A 396 19.48 -11.19 7.87
N THR A 397 18.79 -10.94 6.77
CA THR A 397 18.99 -11.53 5.44
C THR A 397 19.35 -10.46 4.41
N THR A 398 19.52 -10.85 3.14
CA THR A 398 19.88 -9.92 2.06
C THR A 398 18.62 -9.31 1.47
N THR A 399 18.53 -7.98 1.42
CA THR A 399 17.54 -7.30 0.58
C THR A 399 17.84 -7.59 -0.90
N VAL A 400 16.85 -8.13 -1.63
CA VAL A 400 16.95 -8.50 -3.05
C VAL A 400 15.92 -7.72 -3.86
N ALA A 401 16.37 -7.14 -4.99
CA ALA A 401 15.48 -6.55 -5.99
C ALA A 401 15.85 -7.02 -7.40
N GLU A 402 14.94 -7.75 -8.04
CA GLU A 402 15.09 -8.23 -9.42
C GLU A 402 14.12 -7.48 -10.35
N LEU A 403 14.66 -6.62 -11.22
CA LEU A 403 13.89 -5.82 -12.17
C LEU A 403 14.00 -6.38 -13.58
N ARG A 404 12.86 -6.61 -14.25
CA ARG A 404 12.79 -7.04 -15.64
C ARG A 404 11.72 -6.25 -16.39
N ASN A 405 12.07 -5.68 -17.55
CA ASN A 405 11.12 -4.88 -18.34
C ASN A 405 10.50 -3.71 -17.53
N VAL A 406 11.31 -3.05 -16.71
CA VAL A 406 10.86 -1.93 -15.87
C VAL A 406 11.19 -0.61 -16.56
N THR A 407 10.26 0.32 -16.57
CA THR A 407 10.48 1.70 -17.03
C THR A 407 10.47 2.65 -15.84
N ILE A 408 11.57 3.38 -15.62
CA ILE A 408 11.66 4.47 -14.64
C ILE A 408 12.00 5.76 -15.37
N THR A 409 11.06 6.70 -15.38
CA THR A 409 11.16 7.90 -16.21
C THR A 409 10.52 9.15 -15.58
N ALA A 410 10.84 10.31 -16.13
CA ALA A 410 10.27 11.60 -15.75
C ALA A 410 10.48 11.98 -14.28
N THR A 411 11.57 11.52 -13.65
CA THR A 411 11.95 12.07 -12.34
C THR A 411 12.43 13.51 -12.48
N ASP A 412 11.90 14.39 -11.63
CA ASP A 412 12.35 15.77 -11.49
C ASP A 412 12.68 16.10 -10.03
N CYS A 413 13.67 15.40 -9.45
CA CYS A 413 14.14 15.72 -8.11
C CYS A 413 14.96 17.03 -8.15
N PRO A 414 14.73 17.98 -7.22
CA PRO A 414 15.45 19.26 -7.17
C PRO A 414 16.97 19.15 -6.98
N GLU A 415 17.46 18.09 -6.33
CA GLU A 415 18.88 17.84 -6.13
C GLU A 415 19.35 16.58 -6.89
N ALA A 416 20.42 16.73 -7.69
CA ALA A 416 20.97 15.65 -8.52
C ALA A 416 21.81 14.61 -7.75
N GLY A 417 21.82 14.66 -6.43
CA GLY A 417 22.80 13.99 -5.57
C GLY A 417 22.54 12.53 -5.24
N ASN A 418 21.32 12.01 -5.47
CA ASN A 418 20.84 10.73 -4.90
C ASN A 418 20.32 9.71 -5.94
N GLY A 419 20.68 9.86 -7.22
CA GLY A 419 20.10 9.02 -8.27
C GLY A 419 18.69 9.50 -8.67
N GLY A 420 18.47 9.78 -9.95
CA GLY A 420 17.15 10.20 -10.45
C GLY A 420 16.18 9.04 -10.54
N ALA A 421 16.65 7.86 -10.96
CA ALA A 421 15.80 6.69 -11.18
C ALA A 421 15.89 5.69 -10.03
N VAL A 422 17.11 5.30 -9.67
CA VAL A 422 17.41 4.26 -8.68
C VAL A 422 18.51 4.73 -7.73
N LEU A 423 18.23 4.65 -6.43
CA LEU A 423 19.23 4.72 -5.37
C LEU A 423 19.36 3.35 -4.74
N ILE A 424 20.60 2.89 -4.58
CA ILE A 424 20.92 1.70 -3.83
C ILE A 424 21.84 2.12 -2.69
N ALA A 425 21.37 1.96 -1.47
CA ALA A 425 22.06 2.34 -0.26
C ALA A 425 22.48 1.11 0.55
N ALA A 426 23.53 1.30 1.35
CA ALA A 426 23.92 0.37 2.41
C ALA A 426 23.99 1.19 3.70
N SER A 427 22.81 1.52 4.25
CA SER A 427 22.70 2.40 5.40
C SER A 427 23.15 1.73 6.70
N ASP A 428 23.01 0.40 6.82
CA ASP A 428 23.57 -0.39 7.91
C ASP A 428 24.88 -1.09 7.48
N PRO A 429 26.05 -0.62 7.95
CA PRO A 429 27.33 -1.23 7.61
C PRO A 429 27.53 -2.62 8.22
N ALA A 430 26.69 -3.05 9.16
CA ALA A 430 26.71 -4.39 9.74
C ALA A 430 25.79 -5.38 9.00
N ALA A 431 24.85 -4.89 8.19
CA ALA A 431 23.95 -5.71 7.41
C ALA A 431 24.65 -6.40 6.24
N THR A 432 24.05 -7.49 5.75
CA THR A 432 24.53 -8.14 4.54
C THR A 432 24.27 -7.19 3.35
N PRO A 433 25.23 -6.98 2.42
CA PRO A 433 25.00 -6.16 1.24
C PRO A 433 23.76 -6.59 0.46
N CYS A 434 22.98 -5.62 0.01
CA CYS A 434 21.83 -5.86 -0.84
C CYS A 434 22.26 -6.29 -2.25
N SER A 435 21.37 -7.00 -2.95
CA SER A 435 21.61 -7.55 -4.29
C SER A 435 20.54 -7.09 -5.27
N VAL A 436 20.95 -6.31 -6.27
CA VAL A 436 20.05 -5.72 -7.25
C VAL A 436 20.44 -6.12 -8.67
N SER A 437 19.46 -6.57 -9.45
CA SER A 437 19.64 -6.82 -10.88
C SER A 437 18.60 -6.06 -11.70
N ILE A 438 19.04 -5.41 -12.78
CA ILE A 438 18.18 -4.67 -13.70
C ILE A 438 18.42 -5.20 -15.10
N THR A 439 17.39 -5.76 -15.73
CA THR A 439 17.49 -6.36 -17.07
C THR A 439 16.38 -5.89 -17.98
N SER A 440 16.68 -5.70 -19.27
CA SER A 440 15.70 -5.31 -20.30
C SER A 440 14.87 -4.08 -19.91
N SER A 441 15.45 -3.14 -19.18
CA SER A 441 14.72 -2.03 -18.54
C SER A 441 15.07 -0.68 -19.18
N ILE A 442 14.27 0.35 -18.92
CA ILE A 442 14.48 1.71 -19.43
C ILE A 442 14.57 2.68 -18.25
N LEU A 443 15.76 3.25 -18.04
CA LEU A 443 16.03 4.34 -17.09
C LEU A 443 16.36 5.58 -17.92
N TRP A 444 15.37 6.46 -18.13
CA TRP A 444 15.55 7.58 -19.06
C TRP A 444 14.76 8.82 -18.65
N GLY A 445 15.36 10.01 -18.80
CA GLY A 445 14.67 11.28 -18.57
C GLY A 445 14.48 11.62 -17.10
N ASN A 446 15.44 11.24 -16.24
CA ASN A 446 15.35 11.39 -14.78
C ASN A 446 16.18 12.54 -14.20
N ARG A 447 16.64 13.47 -15.07
CA ARG A 447 17.37 14.75 -14.81
C ARG A 447 18.69 14.69 -14.02
N ALA A 448 18.88 13.70 -13.15
CA ALA A 448 20.10 13.43 -12.39
C ALA A 448 20.86 12.23 -12.99
N ASP A 449 21.95 11.78 -12.34
CA ASP A 449 22.51 10.46 -12.62
C ASP A 449 21.40 9.42 -12.41
N ASP A 450 21.05 8.60 -13.40
CA ASP A 450 19.91 7.68 -13.28
C ASP A 450 20.09 6.73 -12.09
N VAL A 451 21.32 6.29 -11.85
CA VAL A 451 21.65 5.24 -10.90
C VAL A 451 22.75 5.70 -9.96
N GLN A 452 22.51 5.51 -8.67
CA GLN A 452 23.55 5.60 -7.65
C GLN A 452 23.56 4.34 -6.79
N VAL A 453 24.77 3.90 -6.47
CA VAL A 453 25.00 2.69 -5.67
C VAL A 453 26.08 2.94 -4.63
N SER A 454 25.83 2.48 -3.41
CA SER A 454 26.80 2.47 -2.32
C SER A 454 26.68 1.17 -1.54
N GLY A 455 27.77 0.41 -1.43
CA GLY A 455 27.89 -0.75 -0.52
C GLY A 455 27.15 -2.03 -0.94
N CYS A 456 26.28 -1.99 -1.94
CA CYS A 456 25.55 -3.14 -2.47
C CYS A 456 26.05 -3.63 -3.83
N GLU A 457 25.63 -4.83 -4.21
CA GLU A 457 25.85 -5.38 -5.55
C GLU A 457 24.73 -4.90 -6.50
N LEU A 458 25.14 -4.34 -7.64
CA LEU A 458 24.24 -3.96 -8.73
C LEU A 458 24.81 -4.46 -10.05
N THR A 459 23.97 -5.11 -10.86
CA THR A 459 24.26 -5.40 -12.26
C THR A 459 23.12 -4.93 -13.16
N ILE A 460 23.45 -4.17 -14.20
CA ILE A 460 22.52 -3.71 -15.23
C ILE A 460 22.90 -4.38 -16.56
N THR A 461 21.95 -5.02 -17.23
CA THR A 461 22.15 -5.73 -18.50
C THR A 461 21.04 -5.45 -19.51
N ASP A 462 21.40 -5.45 -20.79
CA ASP A 462 20.45 -5.34 -21.92
C ASP A 462 19.41 -4.20 -21.76
N SER A 463 19.78 -3.11 -21.10
CA SER A 463 18.87 -2.02 -20.70
C SER A 463 19.20 -0.71 -21.42
N VAL A 464 18.24 0.21 -21.45
CA VAL A 464 18.42 1.58 -21.95
C VAL A 464 18.65 2.49 -20.76
N VAL A 465 19.80 3.16 -20.69
CA VAL A 465 20.16 4.08 -19.60
C VAL A 465 20.70 5.38 -20.19
N GLU A 466 20.20 6.53 -19.75
CA GLU A 466 20.58 7.83 -20.32
C GLU A 466 22.06 8.15 -20.06
N GLN A 467 22.54 7.82 -18.87
CA GLN A 467 23.92 8.05 -18.48
C GLN A 467 24.84 6.84 -18.73
N PRO A 468 26.14 7.06 -19.04
CA PRO A 468 27.11 5.98 -19.11
C PRO A 468 27.24 5.26 -17.77
N LEU A 469 27.19 3.93 -17.80
CA LEU A 469 27.37 3.09 -16.63
C LEU A 469 28.85 2.95 -16.26
N ASP A 470 29.14 2.84 -14.96
CA ASP A 470 30.46 2.40 -14.49
C ASP A 470 30.66 0.93 -14.90
N ALA A 471 31.90 0.57 -15.27
CA ALA A 471 32.27 -0.80 -15.58
C ALA A 471 32.02 -1.78 -14.42
N ALA A 472 31.91 -1.29 -13.18
CA ALA A 472 31.55 -2.10 -12.01
C ALA A 472 30.09 -2.56 -12.01
N ILE A 473 29.18 -1.84 -12.66
CA ILE A 473 27.74 -2.15 -12.70
C ILE A 473 27.23 -2.50 -14.11
N ASP A 474 28.02 -2.23 -15.15
CA ASP A 474 27.70 -2.58 -16.53
C ASP A 474 27.92 -4.08 -16.80
N GLY A 475 26.84 -4.85 -16.75
CA GLY A 475 26.84 -6.26 -17.12
C GLY A 475 26.88 -6.51 -18.64
N GLY A 476 26.81 -5.44 -19.45
CA GLY A 476 26.86 -5.49 -20.91
C GLY A 476 25.49 -5.47 -21.59
N GLY A 477 25.50 -5.18 -22.89
CA GLY A 477 24.28 -5.10 -23.73
C GLY A 477 23.51 -3.78 -23.63
N ASN A 478 23.90 -2.92 -22.68
CA ASN A 478 23.23 -1.65 -22.40
C ASN A 478 23.37 -0.62 -23.54
N LEU A 479 22.39 0.27 -23.63
CA LEU A 479 22.26 1.28 -24.66
C LEU A 479 22.10 2.68 -24.06
N GLY A 480 22.95 3.62 -24.49
CA GLY A 480 22.83 5.05 -24.19
C GLY A 480 22.18 5.83 -25.33
N VAL A 481 20.94 5.49 -25.69
CA VAL A 481 20.19 6.11 -26.79
C VAL A 481 18.75 6.37 -26.38
N ASP A 482 18.17 7.43 -26.95
CA ASP A 482 16.78 7.80 -26.70
C ASP A 482 15.83 6.62 -26.98
N PRO A 483 15.02 6.18 -26.01
CA PRO A 483 14.06 5.10 -26.19
C PRO A 483 12.92 5.49 -27.15
N MET A 484 12.74 6.78 -27.47
CA MET A 484 11.70 7.28 -28.37
C MET A 484 10.30 6.88 -27.89
N PHE A 485 9.94 7.29 -26.67
CA PHE A 485 8.56 7.19 -26.19
C PHE A 485 7.60 7.97 -27.10
N VAL A 486 6.42 7.43 -27.36
CA VAL A 486 5.43 8.01 -28.29
C VAL A 486 4.90 9.35 -27.77
N ASP A 487 4.42 9.41 -26.52
CA ASP A 487 3.92 10.64 -25.92
C ASP A 487 4.11 10.63 -24.39
N PRO A 488 5.35 10.79 -23.89
CA PRO A 488 5.64 10.74 -22.46
C PRO A 488 4.97 11.88 -21.67
N ALA A 489 4.57 12.98 -22.33
CA ALA A 489 3.88 14.08 -21.68
C ALA A 489 2.44 13.74 -21.27
N SER A 490 1.81 12.75 -21.92
CA SER A 490 0.51 12.20 -21.57
C SER A 490 0.59 10.85 -20.85
N PHE A 491 1.80 10.46 -20.39
CA PHE A 491 2.10 9.16 -19.77
C PHE A 491 1.94 7.95 -20.72
N ASP A 492 2.07 8.16 -22.03
CA ASP A 492 2.23 7.07 -23.01
C ASP A 492 3.71 6.75 -23.21
N PHE A 493 4.16 5.72 -22.48
CA PHE A 493 5.53 5.20 -22.53
C PHE A 493 5.71 4.04 -23.51
N THR A 494 4.77 3.84 -24.45
CA THR A 494 5.00 2.90 -25.55
C THR A 494 6.15 3.41 -26.44
N LEU A 495 6.88 2.46 -27.04
CA LEU A 495 8.01 2.77 -27.92
C LEU A 495 7.54 3.06 -29.34
N ASP A 496 8.07 4.13 -29.95
CA ASP A 496 7.91 4.38 -31.37
C ASP A 496 8.43 3.18 -32.19
N PRO A 497 7.78 2.77 -33.30
CA PRO A 497 8.24 1.66 -34.13
C PRO A 497 9.67 1.77 -34.69
N ALA A 498 10.24 2.99 -34.73
CA ALA A 498 11.62 3.25 -35.11
C ALA A 498 12.60 3.28 -33.92
N SER A 499 12.11 3.03 -32.70
CA SER A 499 12.90 3.07 -31.47
C SER A 499 14.10 2.11 -31.55
N PRO A 500 15.30 2.57 -31.18
CA PRO A 500 16.49 1.71 -31.10
C PRO A 500 16.43 0.71 -29.95
N ALA A 501 15.50 0.86 -29.00
CA ALA A 501 15.29 -0.05 -27.87
C ALA A 501 14.49 -1.31 -28.26
N LEU A 502 13.72 -1.25 -29.35
CA LEU A 502 12.89 -2.38 -29.80
C LEU A 502 13.74 -3.62 -30.14
N GLY A 503 13.35 -4.77 -29.59
CA GLY A 503 14.00 -6.06 -29.86
C GLY A 503 15.38 -6.22 -29.22
N ARG A 504 15.71 -5.40 -28.22
CA ARG A 504 17.02 -5.41 -27.53
C ARG A 504 17.03 -6.08 -26.17
N GLY A 505 15.86 -6.43 -25.64
CA GLY A 505 15.76 -7.18 -24.38
C GLY A 505 16.40 -8.56 -24.45
N ALA A 506 16.78 -9.08 -23.28
CA ALA A 506 17.34 -10.42 -23.12
C ALA A 506 16.44 -11.50 -23.76
N SER A 507 17.05 -12.54 -24.35
CA SER A 507 16.30 -13.60 -25.03
C SER A 507 15.35 -14.32 -24.07
N GLY A 508 14.04 -14.29 -24.35
CA GLY A 508 13.02 -14.95 -23.54
C GLY A 508 12.18 -14.01 -22.65
N THR A 509 12.49 -12.72 -22.61
CA THR A 509 11.58 -11.69 -22.08
C THR A 509 10.61 -11.29 -23.19
N THR A 510 9.31 -11.54 -23.02
CA THR A 510 8.29 -11.00 -23.93
C THR A 510 8.18 -9.47 -23.77
N PRO A 511 7.88 -8.72 -24.85
CA PRO A 511 7.97 -7.26 -24.87
C PRO A 511 6.97 -6.57 -23.95
#